data_AF-A0A938GIB2-F1
#
_entry.id   AF-A0A938GIB2-F1
#
_cell.length_a   1.000
_cell.length_b   1.000
_cell.length_c   1.000
_cell.angle_alpha   90.00
_cell.angle_beta   90.00
_cell.angle_gamma   90.00
#
_symmetry.space_group_name_H-M   'P 1'
#
loop_
_entity.id
_entity.type
_entity.pdbx_description
1 polymer ?
#
loop_
_entity_poly.entity_id
_entity_poly.type
_entity_poly.pdbx_seq_one_letter_code
_entity_poly.pdbx_strand_id
1 'polypeptide(L)'
;MNSIPRSGSDFPRLKSRLSRWSFGALVASVLFAGCRTAPVVHESVGLQEQSVRPGVNAEYLKPSLVVTQWLERLEREGREIFDHRQKILAAAKIKRGAVVADIGAGTGLFTP
;
A
#
# COMPACT_ATOMS: atom_id res chain seq x y z
N MET A 1 -22.04 2.04 -68.63
CA MET A 1 -21.47 3.22 -69.31
C MET A 1 -22.27 4.44 -68.90
N ASN A 2 -21.67 5.33 -68.10
CA ASN A 2 -21.89 6.78 -68.14
C ASN A 2 -20.89 7.42 -67.20
N SER A 3 -19.93 8.10 -67.82
CA SER A 3 -18.74 8.71 -67.26
C SER A 3 -19.08 10.11 -66.78
N ILE A 4 -18.84 10.42 -65.51
CA ILE A 4 -18.95 11.79 -64.98
C ILE A 4 -17.54 12.42 -64.98
N PRO A 5 -17.37 13.66 -65.48
CA PRO A 5 -16.07 14.26 -65.73
C PRO A 5 -15.36 14.75 -64.46
N ARG A 6 -14.03 14.71 -64.52
CA ARG A 6 -13.08 15.16 -63.51
C ARG A 6 -13.14 16.68 -63.36
N SER A 7 -13.36 17.16 -62.14
CA SER A 7 -13.09 18.55 -61.75
C SER A 7 -11.83 18.54 -60.88
N GLY A 8 -10.74 19.03 -61.46
CA GLY A 8 -9.50 19.30 -60.74
C GLY A 8 -9.63 20.61 -59.99
N SER A 9 -9.39 20.57 -58.68
CA SER A 9 -9.11 21.76 -57.89
C SER A 9 -7.65 21.68 -57.46
N ASP A 10 -6.81 22.46 -58.14
CA ASP A 10 -5.45 22.76 -57.75
C ASP A 10 -5.44 23.44 -56.37
N PHE A 11 -4.91 22.74 -55.37
CA PHE A 11 -4.62 23.33 -54.06
C PHE A 11 -3.20 23.87 -54.05
N PRO A 12 -2.97 25.15 -53.73
CA PRO A 12 -1.62 25.66 -53.58
C PRO A 12 -0.94 25.01 -52.36
N ARG A 13 0.23 24.38 -52.59
CA ARG A 13 1.11 23.89 -51.52
C ARG A 13 1.63 25.07 -50.71
N LEU A 14 1.04 25.29 -49.53
CA LEU A 14 1.61 26.17 -48.52
C LEU A 14 2.87 25.52 -47.94
N LYS A 15 4.05 25.96 -48.38
CA LYS A 15 5.33 25.59 -47.77
C LYS A 15 5.48 26.32 -46.44
N SER A 16 4.94 25.77 -45.36
CA SER A 16 5.21 26.28 -44.03
C SER A 16 6.61 25.81 -43.58
N ARG A 17 7.62 26.66 -43.79
CA ARG A 17 8.92 26.59 -43.12
C ARG A 17 8.71 26.92 -41.64
N LEU A 18 8.18 25.98 -40.86
CA LEU A 18 8.19 26.08 -39.40
C LEU A 18 9.39 25.31 -38.87
N SER A 19 10.33 26.11 -38.36
CA SER A 19 11.51 25.76 -37.56
C SER A 19 11.31 24.49 -36.71
N ARG A 20 12.08 23.45 -36.99
CA ARG A 20 12.14 22.20 -36.20
C ARG A 20 12.85 22.39 -34.84
N TRP A 21 13.17 23.62 -34.44
CA TRP A 21 14.06 23.92 -33.31
C TRP A 21 13.34 24.47 -32.06
N SER A 22 12.01 24.38 -31.99
CA SER A 22 11.27 24.88 -30.82
C SER A 22 10.49 23.80 -30.06
N PHE A 23 10.45 22.55 -30.54
CA PHE A 23 9.75 21.45 -29.85
C PHE A 23 10.63 20.63 -28.89
N GLY A 24 11.96 20.75 -28.98
CA GLY A 24 12.87 19.95 -28.14
C GLY A 24 13.01 20.43 -26.70
N ALA A 25 12.82 21.72 -26.44
CA ALA A 25 13.12 22.30 -25.12
C ALA A 25 11.98 22.14 -24.09
N LEU A 26 10.73 21.95 -24.53
CA LEU A 26 9.59 21.83 -23.61
C LEU A 26 9.46 20.42 -22.99
N VAL A 27 9.96 19.38 -23.69
CA VAL A 27 9.86 17.97 -23.24
C VAL A 27 10.87 17.65 -22.12
N ALA A 28 12.01 18.35 -22.07
CA ALA A 28 13.07 18.09 -21.10
C ALA A 28 12.72 18.57 -19.66
N SER A 29 11.78 19.51 -19.51
CA SER A 29 11.47 20.11 -18.21
C SER A 29 10.54 19.27 -17.33
N VAL A 30 9.77 18.33 -17.92
CA VAL A 30 8.79 17.51 -17.19
C VAL A 30 9.43 16.28 -16.54
N LEU A 31 10.61 15.85 -16.99
CA LEU A 31 11.28 14.63 -16.50
C LEU A 31 12.07 14.82 -15.19
N PHE A 32 12.27 16.06 -14.72
CA PHE A 32 12.99 16.35 -13.47
C PHE A 32 12.08 16.76 -12.30
N ALA A 33 10.76 16.80 -12.48
CA ALA A 33 9.80 16.99 -11.39
C ALA A 33 9.61 15.67 -10.64
N GLY A 34 10.66 15.20 -9.95
CA GLY A 34 10.57 14.11 -8.99
C GLY A 34 9.46 14.43 -7.98
N CYS A 35 8.50 13.51 -7.84
CA CYS A 35 7.45 13.62 -6.84
C CYS A 35 8.08 13.75 -5.45
N ARG A 36 8.15 14.98 -4.93
CA ARG A 36 8.37 15.21 -3.50
C ARG A 36 7.07 14.83 -2.81
N THR A 37 6.90 13.56 -2.48
CA THR A 37 5.94 13.13 -1.46
C THR A 37 6.38 13.75 -0.15
N ALA A 38 5.79 14.88 0.23
CA ALA A 38 5.93 15.41 1.57
C ALA A 38 5.44 14.35 2.57
N PRO A 39 6.11 14.15 3.72
CA PRO A 39 5.58 13.27 4.75
C PRO A 39 4.25 13.85 5.22
N VAL A 40 3.17 13.10 5.02
CA VAL A 40 1.89 13.40 5.66
C VAL A 40 2.09 13.13 7.15
N VAL A 41 2.20 14.18 7.94
CA VAL A 41 2.19 14.09 9.39
C VAL A 41 0.77 13.69 9.78
N HIS A 42 0.56 12.40 10.01
CA HIS A 42 -0.68 11.91 10.61
C HIS A 42 -0.67 12.31 12.08
N GLU A 43 -1.29 13.45 12.39
CA GLU A 43 -1.65 13.80 13.75
C GLU A 43 -2.75 12.84 14.20
N SER A 44 -2.35 11.79 14.90
CA SER A 44 -3.29 10.89 15.55
C SER A 44 -3.92 11.65 16.72
N VAL A 45 -5.11 12.21 16.49
CA VAL A 45 -5.98 12.63 17.58
C VAL A 45 -6.36 11.36 18.32
N GLY A 46 -5.59 11.05 19.35
CA GLY A 46 -5.77 9.86 20.17
C GLY A 46 -7.05 9.99 20.99
N LEU A 47 -8.17 9.54 20.42
CA LEU A 47 -9.28 9.06 21.23
C LEU A 47 -8.78 7.82 21.97
N GLN A 48 -8.20 8.02 23.16
CA GLN A 48 -7.97 6.92 24.08
C GLN A 48 -9.34 6.41 24.51
N GLU A 49 -9.71 5.26 23.97
CA GLU A 49 -10.91 4.55 24.38
C GLU A 49 -10.80 4.25 25.88
N GLN A 50 -11.74 4.79 26.66
CA GLN A 50 -11.73 4.60 28.11
C GLN A 50 -12.06 3.14 28.42
N SER A 51 -11.14 2.47 29.11
CA SER A 51 -11.33 1.06 29.47
C SER A 51 -12.59 0.85 30.31
N VAL A 52 -13.44 -0.08 29.88
CA VAL A 52 -14.62 -0.53 30.65
C VAL A 52 -14.23 -1.28 31.92
N ARG A 53 -12.96 -1.71 32.04
CA ARG A 53 -12.42 -2.34 33.25
C ARG A 53 -10.94 -1.98 33.43
N PRO A 54 -10.64 -0.82 34.05
CA PRO A 54 -9.27 -0.38 34.29
C PRO A 54 -8.44 -1.45 35.02
N GLY A 55 -7.17 -1.60 34.64
CA GLY A 55 -6.24 -2.54 35.29
C GLY A 55 -6.32 -4.00 34.83
N VAL A 56 -7.30 -4.40 33.99
CA VAL A 56 -7.40 -5.79 33.50
C VAL A 56 -6.13 -6.29 32.77
N ASN A 57 -5.38 -5.36 32.18
CA ASN A 57 -4.16 -5.63 31.43
C ASN A 57 -2.87 -5.42 32.27
N ALA A 58 -2.99 -5.14 33.57
CA ALA A 58 -1.83 -4.81 34.42
C ALA A 58 -0.80 -5.95 34.49
N GLU A 59 -1.24 -7.20 34.39
CA GLU A 59 -0.35 -8.37 34.36
C GLU A 59 0.64 -8.33 33.18
N TYR A 60 0.25 -7.76 32.04
CA TYR A 60 1.11 -7.66 30.86
C TYR A 60 2.21 -6.60 30.99
N LEU A 61 2.15 -5.75 32.02
CA LEU A 61 3.08 -4.63 32.22
C LEU A 61 4.10 -4.91 33.34
N LYS A 62 4.01 -6.07 33.99
CA LYS A 62 4.90 -6.39 35.12
C LYS A 62 6.34 -6.59 34.64
N PRO A 63 7.35 -6.02 35.34
CA PRO A 63 8.76 -6.30 35.04
C PRO A 63 9.14 -7.78 35.21
N SER A 64 8.42 -8.47 36.10
CA SER A 64 8.58 -9.90 36.36
C SER A 64 7.69 -10.79 35.47
N LEU A 65 7.17 -10.26 34.36
CA LEU A 65 6.33 -11.01 33.44
C LEU A 65 7.05 -12.28 32.94
N VAL A 66 6.41 -13.43 33.17
CA VAL A 66 6.88 -14.72 32.68
C VAL A 66 6.19 -15.01 31.37
N VAL A 67 6.89 -14.90 30.24
CA VAL A 67 6.29 -15.05 28.90
C VAL A 67 5.69 -16.44 28.69
N THR A 68 6.32 -17.50 29.21
CA THR A 68 5.87 -18.89 29.03
C THR A 68 4.46 -19.15 29.56
N GLN A 69 4.04 -18.46 30.63
CA GLN A 69 2.69 -18.58 31.16
C GLN A 69 1.62 -18.16 30.13
N TRP A 70 1.96 -17.20 29.27
CA TRP A 70 1.06 -16.68 28.25
C TRP A 70 1.04 -17.58 27.02
N LEU A 71 2.19 -18.13 26.65
CA LEU A 71 2.27 -19.18 25.62
C LEU A 71 1.37 -20.38 25.99
N GLU A 72 1.51 -20.91 27.21
CA GLU A 72 0.70 -22.04 27.67
C GLU A 72 -0.80 -21.72 27.73
N ARG A 73 -1.17 -20.47 28.02
CA ARG A 73 -2.58 -20.07 28.09
C ARG A 73 -3.16 -19.81 26.71
N LEU A 74 -2.43 -19.07 25.86
CA LEU A 74 -2.95 -18.44 24.65
C LEU A 74 -2.60 -19.20 23.38
N GLU A 75 -1.49 -19.95 23.38
CA GLU A 75 -0.90 -20.58 22.19
C GLU A 75 -0.63 -22.09 22.39
N ARG A 76 -1.43 -22.77 23.22
CA ARG A 76 -1.33 -24.22 23.39
C ARG A 76 -2.19 -25.00 22.41
N GLU A 77 -1.89 -26.28 22.25
CA GLU A 77 -2.75 -27.24 21.56
C GLU A 77 -4.17 -27.26 22.14
N GLY A 78 -5.17 -27.36 21.26
CA GLY A 78 -6.59 -27.28 21.59
C GLY A 78 -7.14 -25.85 21.59
N ARG A 79 -6.30 -24.84 21.38
CA ARG A 79 -6.74 -23.46 21.10
C ARG A 79 -6.89 -23.29 19.61
N GLU A 80 -8.07 -22.86 19.17
CA GLU A 80 -8.39 -22.70 17.75
C GLU A 80 -7.36 -21.89 16.96
N ILE A 81 -6.87 -20.78 17.53
CA ILE A 81 -5.87 -19.94 16.86
C ILE A 81 -4.54 -20.68 16.65
N PHE A 82 -4.13 -21.49 17.62
CA PHE A 82 -2.92 -22.29 17.53
C PHE A 82 -3.13 -23.45 16.56
N ASP A 83 -4.22 -24.21 16.72
CA ASP A 83 -4.54 -25.40 15.93
C ASP A 83 -4.81 -25.05 14.45
N HIS A 84 -5.22 -23.83 14.16
CA HIS A 84 -5.51 -23.37 12.79
C HIS A 84 -4.55 -22.32 12.26
N ARG A 85 -3.44 -22.04 12.95
CA ARG A 85 -2.45 -21.02 12.54
C ARG A 85 -2.03 -21.12 11.06
N GLN A 86 -1.80 -22.33 10.57
CA GLN A 86 -1.44 -22.56 9.16
C GLN A 86 -2.60 -22.28 8.19
N LYS A 87 -3.84 -22.65 8.58
CA LYS A 87 -5.04 -22.35 7.78
C LYS A 87 -5.32 -20.85 7.73
N ILE A 88 -5.11 -20.14 8.84
CA ILE A 88 -5.23 -18.68 8.94
C ILE A 88 -4.22 -18.01 8.00
N LEU A 89 -2.95 -18.41 8.05
CA LEU A 89 -1.91 -17.89 7.15
C LEU A 89 -2.23 -18.16 5.67
N ALA A 90 -2.72 -19.35 5.34
CA ALA A 90 -3.14 -19.68 3.98
C ALA A 90 -4.34 -18.84 3.52
N ALA A 91 -5.31 -18.62 4.39
CA ALA A 91 -6.51 -17.81 4.11
C ALA A 91 -6.17 -16.32 3.93
N ALA A 92 -5.14 -15.81 4.62
CA ALA A 92 -4.67 -14.44 4.50
C ALA A 92 -4.11 -14.11 3.09
N LYS A 93 -3.73 -15.13 2.30
CA LYS A 93 -3.25 -14.99 0.90
C LYS A 93 -2.14 -13.94 0.74
N ILE A 94 -1.27 -13.84 1.75
CA ILE A 94 -0.14 -12.91 1.76
C ILE A 94 0.81 -13.27 0.63
N LYS A 95 1.15 -12.28 -0.21
CA LYS A 95 2.05 -12.46 -1.35
C LYS A 95 3.48 -12.14 -0.97
N ARG A 96 4.45 -12.77 -1.65
CA ARG A 96 5.86 -12.44 -1.50
C ARG A 96 6.10 -10.95 -1.80
N GLY A 97 6.83 -10.28 -0.92
CA GLY A 97 7.11 -8.84 -1.02
C GLY A 97 6.02 -7.94 -0.41
N ALA A 98 4.93 -8.50 0.12
CA ALA A 98 3.96 -7.71 0.88
C ALA A 98 4.58 -7.18 2.19
N VAL A 99 4.19 -5.97 2.57
CA VAL A 99 4.47 -5.40 3.89
C VAL A 99 3.26 -5.70 4.78
N VAL A 100 3.50 -6.32 5.94
CA VAL A 100 2.44 -6.83 6.83
C VAL A 100 2.65 -6.28 8.24
N ALA A 101 1.56 -5.92 8.92
CA ALA A 101 1.56 -5.56 10.34
C ALA A 101 0.79 -6.60 11.15
N ASP A 102 1.44 -7.17 12.17
CA ASP A 102 0.84 -8.11 13.13
C ASP A 102 0.30 -7.34 14.35
N ILE A 103 -0.95 -6.85 14.23
CA ILE A 103 -1.58 -6.04 15.28
C ILE A 103 -2.10 -6.94 16.39
N GLY A 104 -1.58 -6.75 17.59
CA GLY A 104 -1.85 -7.67 18.70
C GLY A 104 -1.02 -8.93 18.66
N ALA A 105 0.21 -8.87 18.11
CA ALA A 105 1.15 -9.98 17.99
C ALA A 105 1.33 -10.81 19.27
N GLY A 106 1.14 -10.20 20.45
CA GLY A 106 1.23 -10.88 21.73
C GLY A 106 2.63 -11.47 21.91
N THR A 107 2.71 -12.80 22.03
CA THR A 107 3.97 -13.54 22.13
C THR A 107 4.61 -13.87 20.78
N GLY A 108 4.01 -13.44 19.67
CA GLY A 108 4.59 -13.52 18.34
C GLY A 108 4.15 -14.72 17.51
N LEU A 109 2.98 -15.34 17.79
CA LEU A 109 2.51 -16.56 17.09
C LEU A 109 2.61 -16.50 15.55
N PHE A 110 2.40 -15.32 14.97
CA PHE A 110 2.41 -15.09 13.52
C PHE A 110 3.58 -14.24 13.02
N THR A 111 4.46 -13.80 13.92
CA THR A 111 5.65 -13.03 13.57
C THR A 111 6.83 -13.99 13.38
N PRO A 112 7.47 -14.03 12.19
CA PRO A 112 8.56 -14.96 11.87
C PRO A 112 9.88 -14.67 12.61
#